data_AF-A0A850KHW2-F1
#
_entry.id   AF-A0A850KHW2-F1
#
_cell.length_a   1.000
_cell.length_b   1.000
_cell.length_c   1.000
_cell.angle_alpha   90.00
_cell.angle_beta   90.00
_cell.angle_gamma   90.00
#
_symmetry.space_group_name_H-M   'P 1'
#
loop_
_entity.id
_entity.type
_entity.pdbx_description
1 polymer ?
#
loop_
_entity_poly.entity_id
_entity_poly.type
_entity_poly.pdbx_seq_one_letter_code
_entity_poly.pdbx_strand_id
1 'polypeptide(L)'
;MSQDTEQNLLNVDQQKMLESMQDFADRSQRIMTKFLEKQAEDDGFQIPDPYVVGKAFMRASAQLMQDPQRLAQAQADLWKEYTSLWQHVTQRMLGQESEPVAVPVRGDRRFKDEAWEEEIYFDAVKQYYLLTARWIKSTMADVKGVDA
;
A
#
# COMPACT_ATOMS: atom_id res chain seq x y z
N MET A 1 24.61 3.21 50.75
CA MET A 1 23.43 2.37 50.42
C MET A 1 23.20 2.43 48.91
N SER A 2 24.14 1.96 48.07
CA SER A 2 24.20 2.48 46.68
C SER A 2 24.84 1.56 45.62
N GLN A 3 24.89 0.23 45.79
CA GLN A 3 25.28 -0.67 44.68
C GLN A 3 24.40 -1.92 44.60
N ASP A 4 24.03 -2.51 45.74
CA ASP A 4 23.14 -3.68 45.77
C ASP A 4 21.72 -3.38 45.26
N THR A 5 21.20 -2.16 45.48
CA THR A 5 19.85 -1.78 45.04
C THR A 5 19.75 -1.61 43.52
N GLU A 6 20.78 -1.05 42.86
CA GLU A 6 20.81 -0.87 41.40
C GLU A 6 21.01 -2.20 40.66
N GLN A 7 21.87 -3.09 41.17
CA GLN A 7 22.02 -4.44 40.62
C GLN A 7 20.74 -5.26 40.73
N ASN A 8 19.96 -5.09 41.81
CA ASN A 8 18.69 -5.79 41.99
C ASN A 8 17.60 -5.25 41.02
N LEU A 9 17.56 -3.93 40.80
CA LEU A 9 16.63 -3.29 39.85
C LEU A 9 16.88 -3.72 38.39
N LEU A 10 18.15 -3.82 37.96
CA LEU A 10 18.52 -4.30 36.62
C LEU A 10 18.16 -5.78 36.40
N ASN A 11 18.26 -6.60 37.44
CA ASN A 11 17.96 -8.03 37.37
C ASN A 11 16.45 -8.30 37.29
N VAL A 12 15.66 -7.53 38.05
CA VAL A 12 14.18 -7.56 38.00
C VAL A 12 13.66 -7.09 36.63
N ASP A 13 14.30 -6.10 36.01
CA ASP A 13 13.93 -5.61 34.68
C ASP A 13 14.25 -6.64 33.59
N GLN A 14 15.39 -7.33 33.69
CA GLN A 14 15.73 -8.45 32.81
C GLN A 14 14.78 -9.64 32.96
N GLN A 15 14.38 -10.00 34.19
CA GLN A 15 13.42 -11.07 34.42
C GLN A 15 12.03 -10.74 33.85
N LYS A 16 11.53 -9.51 34.08
CA LYS A 16 10.26 -9.06 33.50
C LYS A 16 10.30 -8.99 31.98
N MET A 17 11.44 -8.59 31.40
CA MET A 17 11.65 -8.60 29.96
C MET A 17 11.61 -10.03 29.40
N LEU A 18 12.28 -10.99 30.06
CA LEU A 18 12.25 -12.39 29.65
C LEU A 18 10.84 -13.00 29.75
N GLU A 19 10.10 -12.70 30.81
CA GLU A 19 8.68 -13.11 30.95
C GLU A 19 7.80 -12.50 29.85
N SER A 20 8.00 -11.22 29.54
CA SER A 20 7.26 -10.53 28.48
C SER A 20 7.58 -11.09 27.08
N MET A 21 8.84 -11.47 26.84
CA MET A 21 9.26 -12.12 25.60
C MET A 21 8.67 -13.53 25.47
N GLN A 22 8.58 -14.27 26.57
CA GLN A 22 7.92 -15.58 26.60
C GLN A 22 6.43 -15.47 26.32
N ASP A 23 5.72 -14.57 26.99
CA ASP A 23 4.28 -14.34 26.75
C ASP A 23 4.02 -13.85 25.32
N PHE A 24 4.89 -12.97 24.78
CA PHE A 24 4.82 -12.56 23.37
C PHE A 24 5.03 -13.74 22.43
N ALA A 25 6.04 -14.58 22.67
CA ALA A 25 6.30 -15.77 21.86
C ALA A 25 5.13 -16.74 21.89
N ASP A 26 4.55 -17.01 23.07
CA ASP A 26 3.40 -17.91 23.24
C ASP A 26 2.14 -17.38 22.55
N ARG A 27 1.90 -16.06 22.59
CA ARG A 27 0.79 -15.43 21.88
C ARG A 27 1.01 -15.45 20.37
N SER A 28 2.20 -15.09 19.92
CA SER A 28 2.59 -15.10 18.50
C SER A 28 2.48 -16.50 17.90
N GLN A 29 2.97 -17.52 18.62
CA GLN A 29 2.88 -18.91 18.19
C GLN A 29 1.43 -19.38 18.09
N ARG A 30 0.56 -19.05 19.06
CA ARG A 30 -0.87 -19.36 18.98
C ARG A 30 -1.56 -18.70 17.79
N ILE A 31 -1.24 -17.44 17.49
CA ILE A 31 -1.78 -16.72 16.34
C ILE A 31 -1.31 -17.38 15.04
N MET A 32 -0.01 -17.71 14.95
CA MET A 32 0.57 -18.39 13.79
C MET A 32 -0.04 -19.77 13.56
N THR A 33 -0.20 -20.58 14.61
CA THR A 33 -0.83 -21.91 14.50
C THR A 33 -2.26 -21.80 14.00
N LYS A 34 -3.07 -20.91 14.59
CA LYS A 34 -4.46 -20.67 14.14
C LYS A 34 -4.53 -20.14 12.71
N PHE A 35 -3.57 -19.31 12.30
CA PHE A 35 -3.48 -18.81 10.93
C PHE A 35 -3.17 -19.95 9.95
N LEU A 36 -2.22 -20.83 10.27
CA LEU A 36 -1.86 -21.98 9.45
C LEU A 36 -2.98 -23.03 9.38
N GLU A 37 -3.65 -23.32 10.49
CA GLU A 37 -4.83 -24.20 10.52
C GLU A 37 -5.94 -23.64 9.64
N LYS A 38 -6.23 -22.34 9.76
CA LYS A 38 -7.23 -21.67 8.92
C LYS A 38 -6.83 -21.64 7.45
N GLN A 39 -5.54 -21.45 7.14
CA GLN A 39 -5.01 -21.48 5.77
C GLN A 39 -5.04 -22.88 5.16
N ALA A 40 -4.97 -23.94 5.97
CA ALA A 40 -5.08 -25.33 5.51
C ALA A 40 -6.54 -25.76 5.30
N GLU A 41 -7.49 -25.18 6.04
CA GLU A 41 -8.94 -25.44 5.88
C GLU A 41 -9.58 -24.58 4.77
N ASP A 42 -9.06 -23.39 4.50
CA ASP A 42 -9.58 -22.47 3.48
C ASP A 42 -8.83 -22.69 2.15
N ASP A 43 -9.50 -23.30 1.16
CA ASP A 43 -9.08 -23.30 -0.26
C ASP A 43 -9.05 -21.87 -0.87
N GLY A 44 -9.41 -20.85 -0.07
CA GLY A 44 -9.41 -19.44 -0.40
C GLY A 44 -8.08 -18.74 -0.11
N PHE A 45 -7.44 -18.24 -1.18
CA PHE A 45 -6.24 -17.39 -1.19
C PHE A 45 -4.93 -18.07 -0.79
N GLN A 46 -4.32 -18.75 -1.76
CA GLN A 46 -2.90 -19.09 -1.68
C GLN A 46 -2.07 -17.81 -1.83
N ILE A 47 -1.19 -17.54 -0.87
CA ILE A 47 -0.09 -16.59 -1.08
C ILE A 47 0.70 -17.16 -2.27
N PRO A 48 0.73 -16.49 -3.44
CA PRO A 48 1.42 -17.05 -4.58
C PRO A 48 2.89 -17.25 -4.21
N ASP A 49 3.47 -18.40 -4.58
CA ASP A 49 4.86 -18.74 -4.32
C ASP A 49 5.74 -17.49 -4.55
N PRO A 50 6.49 -17.00 -3.53
CA PRO A 50 7.34 -15.82 -3.66
C PRO A 50 8.25 -15.87 -4.89
N TYR A 51 8.68 -17.06 -5.31
CA TYR A 51 9.48 -17.25 -6.52
C TYR A 51 8.68 -17.05 -7.81
N VAL A 52 7.40 -17.44 -7.83
CA VAL A 52 6.48 -17.17 -8.95
C VAL A 52 6.19 -15.66 -9.05
N VAL A 53 5.91 -15.00 -7.92
CA VAL A 53 5.72 -13.54 -7.87
C VAL A 53 6.98 -12.81 -8.35
N GLY A 54 8.14 -13.22 -7.85
CA GLY A 54 9.43 -12.64 -8.25
C GLY A 54 9.69 -12.79 -9.76
N LYS A 55 9.41 -13.96 -10.33
CA LYS A 55 9.54 -14.19 -11.79
C LYS A 55 8.56 -13.36 -12.60
N ALA A 56 7.30 -13.21 -12.17
CA ALA A 56 6.32 -12.37 -12.83
C ALA A 56 6.77 -10.91 -12.85
N PHE A 57 7.27 -10.40 -11.72
CA PHE A 57 7.81 -9.05 -11.62
C PHE A 57 9.04 -8.83 -12.52
N MET A 58 9.97 -9.80 -12.56
CA MET A 58 11.15 -9.72 -13.43
C MET A 58 10.78 -9.73 -14.92
N ARG A 59 9.79 -10.54 -15.34
CA ARG A 59 9.30 -10.55 -16.72
C ARG A 59 8.63 -9.23 -17.09
N ALA A 60 7.74 -8.73 -16.23
CA ALA A 60 7.10 -7.43 -16.42
C ALA A 60 8.14 -6.31 -16.54
N SER A 61 9.15 -6.31 -15.66
CA SER A 61 10.25 -5.33 -15.68
C SER A 61 11.09 -5.43 -16.95
N ALA A 62 11.47 -6.64 -17.36
CA ALA A 62 12.25 -6.85 -18.59
C ALA A 62 11.47 -6.39 -19.83
N GLN A 63 10.16 -6.59 -19.84
CA GLN A 63 9.32 -6.20 -20.97
C GLN A 63 9.01 -4.71 -21.01
N LEU A 64 8.88 -4.05 -19.85
CA LEU A 64 8.86 -2.59 -19.75
C LEU A 64 10.14 -1.96 -20.30
N MET A 65 11.30 -2.59 -20.09
CA MET A 65 12.58 -2.12 -20.67
C MET A 65 12.71 -2.34 -22.17
N GLN A 66 11.89 -3.21 -22.79
CA GLN A 66 11.90 -3.42 -24.24
C GLN A 66 11.20 -2.29 -25.00
N ASP A 67 10.36 -1.49 -24.33
CA ASP A 67 9.65 -0.35 -24.92
C ASP A 67 9.85 0.93 -24.08
N PRO A 68 11.07 1.49 -24.05
CA PRO A 68 11.38 2.69 -23.27
C PRO A 68 10.65 3.94 -23.76
N GLN A 69 10.28 3.99 -25.05
CA GLN A 69 9.51 5.10 -25.61
C GLN A 69 8.09 5.12 -25.04
N ARG A 70 7.44 3.95 -24.98
CA ARG A 70 6.12 3.85 -24.36
C ARG A 70 6.14 4.17 -22.87
N LEU A 71 7.16 3.72 -22.14
CA LEU A 71 7.32 4.09 -20.73
C LEU A 71 7.47 5.61 -20.57
N ALA A 72 8.28 6.25 -21.41
CA ALA A 72 8.42 7.71 -21.40
C ALA A 72 7.11 8.43 -21.71
N GLN A 73 6.33 7.93 -22.66
CA GLN A 73 4.99 8.45 -22.98
C GLN A 73 4.04 8.31 -21.80
N ALA A 74 3.97 7.12 -21.18
CA ALA A 74 3.15 6.88 -20.00
C ALA A 74 3.54 7.80 -18.83
N GLN A 75 4.84 8.04 -18.62
CA GLN A 75 5.33 9.01 -17.63
C GLN A 75 4.87 10.43 -17.97
N ALA A 76 5.00 10.84 -19.24
CA ALA A 76 4.57 12.16 -19.67
C ALA A 76 3.06 12.38 -19.48
N ASP A 77 2.24 11.35 -19.72
CA ASP A 77 0.79 11.42 -19.53
C ASP A 77 0.41 11.49 -18.04
N LEU A 78 1.11 10.76 -17.17
CA LEU A 78 0.95 10.90 -15.71
C LEU A 78 1.28 12.31 -15.23
N TRP A 79 2.37 12.91 -15.73
CA TRP A 79 2.75 14.28 -15.39
C TRP A 79 1.70 15.31 -15.81
N LYS A 80 1.05 15.11 -16.96
CA LYS A 80 -0.08 15.95 -17.38
C LYS A 80 -1.26 15.82 -16.41
N GLU A 81 -1.64 14.59 -16.06
CA GLU A 81 -2.74 14.36 -15.12
C GLU A 81 -2.46 14.99 -13.74
N TYR A 82 -1.24 14.88 -13.23
CA TYR A 82 -0.84 15.57 -12.00
C TYR A 82 -0.90 17.08 -12.14
N THR A 83 -0.46 17.64 -13.26
CA THR A 83 -0.56 19.09 -13.50
C THR A 83 -2.01 19.56 -13.44
N SER A 84 -2.94 18.81 -14.05
CA SER A 84 -4.37 19.07 -13.92
C SER A 84 -4.86 18.97 -12.48
N LEU A 85 -4.38 17.99 -11.71
CA LEU A 85 -4.73 17.86 -10.28
C LEU A 85 -4.23 19.05 -9.45
N TRP A 86 -2.99 19.49 -9.65
CA TRP A 86 -2.46 20.68 -8.99
C TRP A 86 -3.29 21.93 -9.33
N GLN A 87 -3.73 22.05 -10.58
CA GLN A 87 -4.60 23.15 -11.00
C GLN A 87 -5.97 23.07 -10.33
N HIS A 88 -6.55 21.87 -10.22
CA HIS A 88 -7.81 21.62 -9.51
C HIS A 88 -7.72 21.99 -8.03
N VAL A 89 -6.68 21.50 -7.33
CA VAL A 89 -6.45 21.82 -5.92
C VAL A 89 -6.26 23.32 -5.72
N THR A 90 -5.50 23.98 -6.59
CA THR A 90 -5.31 25.44 -6.54
C THR A 90 -6.64 26.19 -6.70
N GLN A 91 -7.47 25.82 -7.67
CA GLN A 91 -8.79 26.43 -7.86
C GLN A 91 -9.69 26.25 -6.62
N ARG A 92 -9.75 25.04 -6.07
CA ARG A 92 -10.51 24.72 -4.85
C ARG A 92 -10.02 25.53 -3.64
N MET A 93 -8.71 25.68 -3.47
CA MET A 93 -8.12 26.51 -2.41
C MET A 93 -8.47 28.01 -2.56
N LEU A 94 -8.64 28.49 -3.79
CA LEU A 94 -9.11 29.85 -4.08
C LEU A 94 -10.64 30.01 -3.93
N GLY A 95 -11.34 28.97 -3.48
CA GLY A 95 -12.80 28.95 -3.34
C GLY A 95 -13.56 28.85 -4.67
N GLN A 96 -12.88 28.45 -5.75
CA GLN A 96 -13.51 28.23 -7.04
C GLN A 96 -14.05 26.81 -7.12
N GLU A 97 -15.18 26.65 -7.82
CA GLU A 97 -15.63 25.32 -8.23
C GLU A 97 -14.69 24.78 -9.31
N SER A 98 -14.33 23.51 -9.19
CA SER A 98 -13.48 22.82 -10.15
C SER A 98 -13.92 21.36 -10.21
N GLU A 99 -14.10 20.84 -11.42
CA GLU A 99 -14.43 19.43 -11.59
C GLU A 99 -13.24 18.55 -11.16
N PRO A 100 -13.47 17.46 -10.41
CA PRO A 100 -12.42 16.51 -10.06
C PRO A 100 -11.77 15.90 -11.30
N VAL A 101 -10.44 15.82 -11.31
CA VAL A 101 -9.66 15.20 -12.39
C VAL A 101 -9.84 13.68 -12.40
N ALA A 102 -10.04 13.09 -11.21
CA ALA A 102 -10.34 11.67 -11.06
C ALA A 102 -11.49 11.43 -10.08
N VAL A 103 -12.45 10.61 -10.51
CA VAL A 103 -13.56 10.15 -9.66
C VAL A 103 -13.47 8.64 -9.42
N PRO A 104 -13.84 8.17 -8.23
CA PRO A 104 -13.88 6.74 -7.95
C PRO A 104 -14.97 6.05 -8.77
N VAL A 105 -14.79 4.76 -9.02
CA VAL A 105 -15.84 3.94 -9.65
C VAL A 105 -17.04 3.81 -8.72
N ARG A 106 -18.24 3.67 -9.30
CA ARG A 106 -19.47 3.53 -8.52
C ARG A 106 -19.36 2.34 -7.54
N GLY A 107 -19.58 2.60 -6.26
CA GLY A 107 -19.53 1.58 -5.21
C GLY A 107 -18.15 1.37 -4.58
N ASP A 108 -17.15 2.18 -4.91
CA ASP A 108 -15.83 2.14 -4.25
C ASP A 108 -15.93 2.54 -2.78
N ARG A 109 -15.83 1.55 -1.89
CA ARG A 109 -15.99 1.74 -0.44
C ARG A 109 -14.84 2.51 0.22
N ARG A 110 -13.71 2.68 -0.46
CA ARG A 110 -12.51 3.35 0.07
C ARG A 110 -12.74 4.85 0.28
N PHE A 111 -13.61 5.45 -0.51
CA PHE A 111 -13.90 6.88 -0.51
C PHE A 111 -15.35 7.17 -0.12
N LYS A 112 -15.93 6.34 0.77
CA LYS A 112 -17.34 6.44 1.17
C LYS A 112 -17.62 7.66 2.06
N ASP A 113 -16.64 8.06 2.86
CA ASP A 113 -16.78 9.18 3.80
C ASP A 113 -16.82 10.51 3.04
N GLU A 114 -17.69 11.42 3.45
CA GLU A 114 -17.90 12.73 2.81
C GLU A 114 -16.64 13.60 2.87
N ALA A 115 -15.78 13.40 3.88
CA ALA A 115 -14.51 14.10 3.99
C ALA A 115 -13.61 13.87 2.78
N TRP A 116 -13.75 12.76 2.05
CA TRP A 116 -13.01 12.52 0.81
C TRP A 116 -13.41 13.44 -0.35
N GLU A 117 -14.53 14.15 -0.27
CA GLU A 117 -14.98 15.13 -1.27
C GLU A 117 -14.95 16.57 -0.73
N GLU A 118 -15.31 16.76 0.53
CA GLU A 118 -15.41 18.08 1.16
C GLU A 118 -14.04 18.65 1.52
N GLU A 119 -13.16 17.83 2.11
CA GLU A 119 -11.86 18.28 2.58
C GLU A 119 -10.83 18.26 1.45
N ILE A 120 -10.30 19.45 1.11
CA ILE A 120 -9.37 19.66 -0.01
C ILE A 120 -8.18 18.69 0.04
N TYR A 121 -7.64 18.43 1.23
CA TYR A 121 -6.49 17.53 1.40
C TYR A 121 -6.85 16.08 1.08
N PHE A 122 -7.97 15.58 1.61
CA PHE A 122 -8.40 14.20 1.37
C PHE A 122 -8.84 14.00 -0.07
N ASP A 123 -9.53 14.98 -0.66
CA ASP A 123 -9.88 14.95 -2.07
C ASP A 123 -8.63 14.90 -2.96
N ALA A 124 -7.60 15.71 -2.68
CA ALA A 124 -6.33 15.64 -3.39
C ALA A 124 -5.64 14.26 -3.28
N VAL A 125 -5.59 13.68 -2.08
CA VAL A 125 -5.01 12.34 -1.84
C VAL A 125 -5.79 11.26 -2.59
N LYS A 126 -7.13 11.31 -2.56
CA LYS A 126 -8.00 10.40 -3.32
C LYS A 126 -7.69 10.48 -4.81
N GLN A 127 -7.68 11.69 -5.37
CA GLN A 127 -7.45 11.89 -6.80
C GLN A 127 -6.04 11.43 -7.20
N TYR A 128 -5.00 11.79 -6.44
CA TYR A 128 -3.63 11.31 -6.66
C TYR A 128 -3.55 9.78 -6.69
N TYR A 129 -4.19 9.13 -5.71
CA TYR A 129 -4.26 7.68 -5.65
C TYR A 129 -4.94 7.08 -6.89
N LEU A 130 -6.09 7.63 -7.30
CA LEU A 130 -6.85 7.13 -8.44
C LEU A 130 -6.08 7.27 -9.77
N LEU A 131 -5.43 8.41 -9.99
CA LEU A 131 -4.59 8.67 -11.17
C LEU A 131 -3.41 7.68 -11.20
N THR A 132 -2.68 7.55 -10.08
CA THR A 132 -1.55 6.62 -9.97
C THR A 132 -1.98 5.17 -10.20
N ALA A 133 -3.07 4.74 -9.57
CA ALA A 133 -3.56 3.37 -9.70
C ALA A 133 -4.00 3.06 -11.13
N ARG A 134 -4.64 4.02 -11.82
CA ARG A 134 -5.02 3.88 -13.23
C ARG A 134 -3.79 3.80 -14.12
N TRP A 135 -2.80 4.66 -13.90
CA TRP A 135 -1.53 4.68 -14.62
C TRP A 135 -0.75 3.38 -14.47
N ILE A 136 -0.65 2.83 -13.26
CA ILE A 136 -0.02 1.53 -13.02
C ILE A 136 -0.76 0.44 -13.80
N LYS A 137 -2.10 0.41 -13.69
CA LYS A 137 -2.92 -0.60 -14.38
C LYS A 137 -2.79 -0.51 -15.89
N SER A 138 -2.84 0.67 -16.49
CA SER A 138 -2.69 0.82 -17.95
C SER A 138 -1.29 0.43 -18.40
N THR A 139 -0.26 0.91 -17.69
CA THR A 139 1.14 0.60 -18.01
C THR A 139 1.44 -0.89 -17.91
N MET A 140 0.81 -1.62 -16.98
CA MET A 140 0.95 -3.07 -16.83
C MET A 140 0.07 -3.88 -17.79
N ALA A 141 -1.19 -3.48 -18.03
CA ALA A 141 -2.10 -4.17 -18.96
C ALA A 141 -1.55 -4.19 -20.40
N ASP A 142 -0.73 -3.19 -20.69
CA ASP A 142 -0.06 -2.98 -21.95
C ASP A 142 1.19 -3.87 -22.15
N VAL A 143 1.64 -4.56 -21.10
CA VAL A 143 2.75 -5.53 -21.15
C VAL A 143 2.20 -6.87 -21.64
N LYS A 144 2.41 -7.16 -22.93
CA LYS A 144 2.00 -8.44 -23.56
C LYS A 144 2.56 -9.65 -22.80
N GLY A 145 1.70 -10.48 -22.21
CA GLY A 145 2.10 -11.77 -21.62
C GLY A 145 1.97 -11.87 -20.10
N VAL A 146 1.20 -10.98 -19.47
CA VAL A 146 0.78 -11.09 -18.06
C VAL A 146 -0.62 -11.73 -17.92
N ASP A 147 -1.21 -12.23 -19.01
CA ASP A 147 -2.35 -13.13 -18.96
C ASP A 147 -1.82 -14.58 -18.95
N ALA A 148 -1.86 -15.21 -17.78
CA ALA A 148 -1.67 -16.65 -17.58
C ALA A 148 -2.64 -17.14 -16.51
#